data_AF-A0A9W6AC36-F1
#
_entry.id   AF-A0A9W6AC36-F1
#
_cell.length_a   1.000
_cell.length_b   1.000
_cell.length_c   1.000
_cell.angle_alpha   90.00
_cell.angle_beta   90.00
_cell.angle_gamma   90.00
#
_symmetry.space_group_name_H-M   'P 1'
#
loop_
_entity.id
_entity.type
_entity.pdbx_description
1 polymer ?
#
loop_
_entity_poly.entity_id
_entity_poly.type
_entity_poly.pdbx_seq_one_letter_code
_entity_poly.pdbx_strand_id
1 'polypeptide(L)'
;FLIHSDFVTDASRQDIVRSSARNRKLRTEIASAFNAAVLEMCKHPSLRYTWMRYLPQRDGHHWDPFWMELLDEIKSRLTSSPILQSRTTGLWFSIERMRCLQDFLLDESGEPLFPDLPRERYLSAHYLMEDIARLNEYGLLFMSMRESIKRARMDLELSHSKMKNTDTSEDWHSRAAMVLSKSFRQGLTRRIEEIKSMPLIPLITGQWVSIQKGAVYFSSINGIEIPSDLGIGLVTPGALRNPQRKQLFEDLGVQEASVEFVRKLIKEKYSEYGKFAVPVSREHLVFLYLTESLAFPSSEALLRNLFDGKGPAFSDHKHQRRHPKVDTVYFPNEDPYGAKALLEPIQGGAPGLGVSFINEHYLRDPPLCPPNEQRTWIEWLQQVFHVQKTLSIIEPRQSLSKARLGQEFLYVAQHRPEKFIELLSTCWAVDGPTVIQKPELVKKIRNIDVLCEKGSRRPLGDTYIPNPVRRVTVSKFLKDEEFFPWLQLDQPMDEGSLTQQWTALTKALDFGHPKSQTHFYLDILDYLDSALQDEAPDVSRMFDLYVKIQMECHANPSAADAVRYALATRTNHEKY
;
A
#
# COMPACT_ATOMS: atom_id res chain seq x y z
N PHE A 1 -65.35 -31.22 15.96
CA PHE A 1 -66.60 -30.46 16.18
C PHE A 1 -67.77 -31.43 16.08
N LEU A 2 -68.89 -31.13 16.72
CA LEU A 2 -70.11 -31.95 16.61
C LEU A 2 -70.96 -31.44 15.44
N ILE A 3 -71.49 -32.37 14.64
CA ILE A 3 -72.40 -32.06 13.54
C ILE A 3 -73.81 -32.40 14.00
N HIS A 4 -74.69 -31.41 14.04
CA HIS A 4 -76.11 -31.60 14.30
C HIS A 4 -76.91 -31.16 13.07
N SER A 5 -77.58 -32.12 12.42
CA SER A 5 -78.36 -31.90 11.21
C SER A 5 -79.45 -32.95 11.06
N ASP A 6 -80.48 -32.66 10.29
CA ASP A 6 -81.60 -33.56 10.01
C ASP A 6 -81.24 -34.56 8.89
N PHE A 7 -80.33 -35.49 9.20
CA PHE A 7 -79.91 -36.55 8.29
C PHE A 7 -81.03 -37.57 8.07
N VAL A 8 -81.15 -38.05 6.83
CA VAL A 8 -81.94 -39.25 6.53
C VAL A 8 -81.23 -40.45 7.14
N THR A 9 -81.84 -41.07 8.14
CA THR A 9 -81.34 -42.29 8.77
C THR A 9 -81.91 -43.54 8.12
N ASP A 10 -81.25 -44.66 8.32
CA ASP A 10 -81.81 -45.97 8.01
C ASP A 10 -83.01 -46.32 8.92
N ALA A 11 -83.61 -47.50 8.73
CA ALA A 11 -84.74 -47.96 9.53
C ALA A 11 -84.39 -48.15 11.02
N SER A 12 -83.13 -48.48 11.34
CA SER A 12 -82.66 -48.63 12.72
C SER A 12 -82.46 -47.29 13.44
N ARG A 13 -82.36 -46.19 12.67
CA ARG A 13 -81.99 -44.84 13.13
C ARG A 13 -80.60 -44.76 13.76
N GLN A 14 -79.75 -45.76 13.55
CA GLN A 14 -78.40 -45.80 14.10
C GLN A 14 -77.33 -45.31 13.11
N ASP A 15 -77.64 -45.28 11.81
CA ASP A 15 -76.71 -44.79 10.79
C ASP A 15 -77.43 -43.96 9.70
N ILE A 16 -76.66 -43.19 8.93
CA ILE A 16 -77.17 -42.34 7.86
C ILE A 16 -77.25 -43.08 6.52
N VAL A 17 -78.25 -42.75 5.71
CA VAL A 17 -78.39 -43.25 4.35
C VAL A 17 -77.41 -42.51 3.43
N ARG A 18 -76.24 -43.09 3.18
CA ARG A 18 -75.14 -42.47 2.40
C ARG A 18 -75.50 -42.16 0.94
N SER A 19 -76.40 -42.95 0.34
CA SER A 19 -76.90 -42.74 -1.03
C SER A 19 -77.94 -41.61 -1.14
N SER A 20 -78.49 -41.14 -0.01
CA SER A 20 -79.50 -40.08 0.01
C SER A 20 -78.97 -38.78 -0.61
N ALA A 21 -79.70 -38.23 -1.57
CA ALA A 21 -79.38 -36.93 -2.16
C ALA A 21 -79.40 -35.81 -1.11
N ARG A 22 -80.31 -35.90 -0.12
CA ARG A 22 -80.38 -34.95 1.00
C ARG A 22 -79.11 -35.00 1.86
N ASN A 23 -78.65 -36.19 2.24
CA ASN A 23 -77.44 -36.33 3.08
C ASN A 23 -76.18 -35.86 2.36
N ARG A 24 -76.04 -36.17 1.06
CA ARG A 24 -74.95 -35.63 0.23
C ARG A 24 -74.98 -34.09 0.19
N LYS A 25 -76.15 -33.48 0.00
CA LYS A 25 -76.29 -32.01 0.06
C LYS A 25 -75.94 -31.48 1.45
N LEU A 26 -76.43 -32.10 2.52
CA LEU A 26 -76.13 -31.71 3.90
C LEU A 26 -74.62 -31.76 4.18
N ARG A 27 -73.91 -32.77 3.69
CA ARG A 27 -72.45 -32.86 3.79
C ARG A 27 -71.77 -31.63 3.16
N THR A 28 -72.22 -31.21 1.98
CA THR A 28 -71.69 -30.01 1.32
C THR A 28 -72.00 -28.71 2.06
N GLU A 29 -73.18 -28.62 2.67
CA GLU A 29 -73.54 -27.50 3.53
C GLU A 29 -72.71 -27.49 4.83
N ILE A 30 -72.36 -28.66 5.39
CA ILE A 30 -71.46 -28.76 6.55
C ILE A 30 -70.08 -28.20 6.21
N ALA A 31 -69.52 -28.54 5.05
CA ALA A 31 -68.25 -27.96 4.61
C ALA A 31 -68.34 -26.43 4.47
N SER A 32 -69.47 -25.92 3.97
CA SER A 32 -69.73 -24.48 3.84
C SER A 32 -69.85 -23.78 5.21
N ALA A 33 -70.58 -24.39 6.14
CA ALA A 33 -70.74 -23.91 7.51
C ALA A 33 -69.41 -23.90 8.26
N PHE A 34 -68.58 -24.94 8.09
CA PHE A 34 -67.24 -24.98 8.69
C PHE A 34 -66.36 -23.84 8.16
N ASN A 35 -66.36 -23.60 6.85
CA ASN A 35 -65.62 -22.49 6.26
C ASN A 35 -66.07 -21.12 6.79
N ALA A 36 -67.39 -20.91 6.92
CA ALA A 36 -67.94 -19.69 7.51
C ALA A 36 -67.52 -19.53 8.98
N ALA A 37 -67.52 -20.61 9.75
CA ALA A 37 -67.04 -20.59 11.14
C ALA A 37 -65.55 -20.22 11.23
N VAL A 38 -64.69 -20.75 10.34
CA VAL A 38 -63.28 -20.38 10.29
C VAL A 38 -63.11 -18.88 9.99
N LEU A 39 -63.86 -18.34 9.04
CA LEU A 39 -63.84 -16.90 8.73
C LEU A 39 -64.23 -16.03 9.95
N GLU A 40 -65.17 -16.48 10.78
CA GLU A 40 -65.48 -15.81 12.05
C GLU A 40 -64.37 -16.00 13.10
N MET A 41 -63.77 -17.19 13.19
CA MET A 41 -62.61 -17.44 14.08
C MET A 41 -61.42 -16.54 13.72
N CYS A 42 -61.18 -16.26 12.43
CA CYS A 42 -60.16 -15.31 11.96
C CYS A 42 -60.37 -13.89 12.53
N LYS A 43 -61.61 -13.49 12.82
CA LYS A 43 -61.91 -12.20 13.46
C LYS A 43 -61.66 -12.23 14.96
N HIS A 44 -61.75 -13.39 15.60
CA HIS A 44 -61.62 -13.54 17.04
C HIS A 44 -60.15 -13.41 17.52
N PRO A 45 -59.84 -12.59 18.55
CA PRO A 45 -58.45 -12.38 19.01
C PRO A 45 -57.69 -13.64 19.39
N SER A 46 -58.33 -14.61 20.06
CA SER A 46 -57.67 -15.84 20.53
C SER A 46 -57.65 -17.00 19.51
N LEU A 47 -58.50 -16.96 18.48
CA LEU A 47 -58.68 -18.08 17.55
C LEU A 47 -58.03 -17.84 16.18
N ARG A 48 -57.77 -16.57 15.83
CA ARG A 48 -57.26 -16.17 14.52
C ARG A 48 -55.93 -16.83 14.11
N TYR A 49 -55.12 -17.23 15.09
CA TYR A 49 -53.84 -17.93 14.88
C TYR A 49 -53.88 -19.43 15.22
N THR A 50 -55.01 -19.95 15.70
CA THR A 50 -55.13 -21.31 16.25
C THR A 50 -56.33 -22.09 15.70
N TRP A 51 -57.15 -21.51 14.82
CA TRP A 51 -58.36 -22.15 14.26
C TRP A 51 -58.07 -23.49 13.56
N MET A 52 -56.85 -23.67 13.01
CA MET A 52 -56.40 -24.91 12.38
C MET A 52 -56.35 -26.10 13.35
N ARG A 53 -56.34 -25.84 14.66
CA ARG A 53 -56.43 -26.91 15.69
C ARG A 53 -57.76 -27.65 15.66
N TYR A 54 -58.81 -27.03 15.09
CA TYR A 54 -60.14 -27.61 14.92
C TYR A 54 -60.31 -28.38 13.62
N LEU A 55 -59.26 -28.48 12.78
CA LEU A 55 -59.30 -29.26 11.55
C LEU A 55 -59.42 -30.75 11.86
N PRO A 56 -60.25 -31.49 11.10
CA PRO A 56 -60.35 -32.93 11.24
C PRO A 56 -59.02 -33.61 10.85
N GLN A 57 -58.58 -34.58 11.65
CA GLN A 57 -57.38 -35.38 11.36
C GLN A 57 -57.75 -36.58 10.49
N ARG A 58 -57.14 -36.68 9.30
CA ARG A 58 -57.38 -37.80 8.38
C ARG A 58 -56.91 -39.14 8.96
N ASP A 59 -55.80 -39.13 9.69
CA ASP A 59 -55.17 -40.38 10.16
C ASP A 59 -55.65 -40.82 11.56
N GLY A 60 -56.47 -40.01 12.24
CA GLY A 60 -56.91 -40.26 13.61
C GLY A 60 -58.12 -41.20 13.76
N HIS A 61 -58.82 -41.51 12.65
CA HIS A 61 -60.02 -42.33 12.64
C HIS A 61 -60.16 -43.12 11.34
N HIS A 62 -60.80 -44.29 11.37
CA HIS A 62 -61.23 -44.99 10.17
C HIS A 62 -62.42 -44.26 9.55
N TRP A 63 -62.14 -43.30 8.68
CA TRP A 63 -63.17 -42.54 7.97
C TRP A 63 -63.85 -43.40 6.91
N ASP A 64 -65.18 -43.47 6.97
CA ASP A 64 -66.00 -44.00 5.90
C ASP A 64 -65.91 -43.09 4.63
N PRO A 65 -65.99 -43.66 3.40
CA PRO A 65 -65.89 -42.90 2.16
C PRO A 65 -66.82 -41.68 2.06
N PHE A 66 -68.03 -41.75 2.61
CA PHE A 66 -68.98 -40.64 2.63
C PHE A 66 -68.41 -39.42 3.37
N TRP A 67 -67.71 -39.64 4.50
CA TRP A 67 -67.12 -38.58 5.30
C TRP A 67 -65.74 -38.15 4.79
N MET A 68 -65.00 -39.02 4.10
CA MET A 68 -63.78 -38.61 3.39
C MET A 68 -64.04 -37.50 2.38
N GLU A 69 -65.16 -37.59 1.65
CA GLU A 69 -65.60 -36.52 0.75
C GLU A 69 -65.91 -35.21 1.49
N LEU A 70 -66.38 -35.25 2.75
CA LEU A 70 -66.52 -34.03 3.57
C LEU A 70 -65.15 -33.38 3.83
N LEU A 71 -64.14 -34.18 4.14
CA LEU A 71 -62.78 -33.69 4.39
C LEU A 71 -62.18 -33.06 3.14
N ASP A 72 -62.44 -33.64 1.96
CA ASP A 72 -62.02 -33.09 0.68
C ASP A 72 -62.74 -31.76 0.36
N GLU A 73 -64.05 -31.68 0.63
CA GLU A 73 -64.83 -30.46 0.45
C GLU A 73 -64.41 -29.34 1.41
N ILE A 74 -64.12 -29.66 2.69
CA ILE A 74 -63.57 -28.71 3.66
C ILE A 74 -62.22 -28.19 3.16
N LYS A 75 -61.32 -29.09 2.76
CA LYS A 75 -59.99 -28.72 2.25
C LYS A 75 -60.10 -27.79 1.05
N SER A 76 -60.91 -28.15 0.04
CA SER A 76 -61.11 -27.35 -1.18
C SER A 76 -61.57 -25.91 -0.87
N ARG A 77 -62.53 -25.76 0.06
CA ARG A 77 -63.07 -24.44 0.44
C ARG A 77 -62.07 -23.60 1.24
N LEU A 78 -61.36 -24.21 2.18
CA LEU A 78 -60.36 -23.51 3.00
C LEU A 78 -59.16 -23.06 2.17
N THR A 79 -58.70 -23.88 1.21
CA THR A 79 -57.52 -23.56 0.39
C THR A 79 -57.65 -22.22 -0.34
N SER A 80 -58.85 -21.85 -0.78
CA SER A 80 -59.15 -20.61 -1.52
C SER A 80 -59.68 -19.47 -0.66
N SER A 81 -60.08 -19.73 0.59
CA SER A 81 -60.68 -18.72 1.48
C SER A 81 -59.61 -17.82 2.12
N PRO A 82 -59.88 -16.51 2.35
CA PRO A 82 -58.94 -15.59 2.97
C PRO A 82 -58.86 -15.80 4.49
N ILE A 83 -58.11 -16.83 4.93
CA ILE A 83 -58.11 -17.32 6.32
C ILE A 83 -56.73 -17.33 6.98
N LEU A 84 -55.68 -16.93 6.24
CA LEU A 84 -54.33 -16.74 6.78
C LEU A 84 -53.93 -15.28 6.75
N GLN A 85 -53.35 -14.81 7.85
CA GLN A 85 -52.88 -13.44 7.96
C GLN A 85 -51.45 -13.30 7.43
N SER A 86 -51.24 -12.28 6.61
CA SER A 86 -49.90 -11.92 6.15
C SER A 86 -49.10 -11.19 7.23
N ARG A 87 -47.77 -11.17 7.08
CA ARG A 87 -46.84 -10.66 8.10
C ARG A 87 -46.77 -9.14 8.16
N THR A 88 -46.68 -8.48 7.02
CA THR A 88 -46.43 -7.04 6.86
C THR A 88 -47.71 -6.23 6.95
N THR A 89 -48.73 -6.56 6.15
CA THR A 89 -49.97 -5.75 6.11
C THR A 89 -51.04 -6.22 7.09
N GLY A 90 -50.91 -7.44 7.62
CA GLY A 90 -51.94 -8.05 8.45
C GLY A 90 -53.22 -8.38 7.68
N LEU A 91 -53.19 -8.37 6.35
CA LEU A 91 -54.33 -8.70 5.49
C LEU A 91 -54.54 -10.20 5.40
N TRP A 92 -55.77 -10.58 5.04
CA TRP A 92 -56.20 -11.98 4.97
C TRP A 92 -56.09 -12.52 3.55
N PHE A 93 -55.46 -13.69 3.42
CA PHE A 93 -55.22 -14.35 2.15
C PHE A 93 -55.45 -15.86 2.21
N SER A 94 -55.56 -16.44 1.02
CA SER A 94 -55.73 -17.88 0.83
C SER A 94 -54.48 -18.67 1.17
N ILE A 95 -54.67 -19.94 1.57
CA ILE A 95 -53.58 -20.85 1.92
C ILE A 95 -52.60 -21.00 0.75
N GLU A 96 -53.11 -21.14 -0.47
CA GLU A 96 -52.32 -21.29 -1.69
C GLU A 96 -51.36 -20.11 -1.95
N ARG A 97 -51.70 -18.92 -1.45
CA ARG A 97 -50.95 -17.67 -1.68
C ARG A 97 -49.82 -17.50 -0.67
N MET A 98 -50.05 -17.89 0.59
CA MET A 98 -49.11 -17.67 1.68
C MET A 98 -47.98 -18.69 1.68
N ARG A 99 -46.86 -18.31 2.29
CA ARG A 99 -45.65 -19.12 2.42
C ARG A 99 -45.09 -19.00 3.82
N CYS A 100 -44.67 -20.14 4.36
CA CYS A 100 -43.94 -20.21 5.61
C CYS A 100 -42.47 -19.92 5.38
N LEU A 101 -41.85 -19.17 6.29
CA LEU A 101 -40.41 -18.98 6.29
C LEU A 101 -39.74 -20.09 7.09
N GLN A 102 -38.60 -20.54 6.59
CA GLN A 102 -37.70 -21.44 7.30
C GLN A 102 -36.72 -20.59 8.12
N ASP A 103 -36.23 -21.11 9.24
CA ASP A 103 -35.39 -20.33 10.18
C ASP A 103 -34.17 -19.69 9.52
N PHE A 104 -33.58 -20.35 8.52
CA PHE A 104 -32.42 -19.80 7.80
C PHE A 104 -32.75 -18.59 6.91
N LEU A 105 -34.03 -18.24 6.73
CA LEU A 105 -34.49 -17.03 6.04
C LEU A 105 -34.83 -15.89 7.01
N LEU A 106 -34.58 -16.08 8.30
CA LEU A 106 -34.81 -15.10 9.36
C LEU A 106 -33.47 -14.59 9.90
N ASP A 107 -33.45 -13.31 10.28
CA ASP A 107 -32.36 -12.70 11.05
C ASP A 107 -32.43 -13.07 12.53
N GLU A 108 -31.48 -12.58 13.33
CA GLU A 108 -31.41 -12.81 14.77
C GLU A 108 -32.64 -12.31 15.55
N SER A 109 -33.38 -11.33 15.01
CA SER A 109 -34.62 -10.81 15.62
C SER A 109 -35.86 -11.61 15.22
N GLY A 110 -35.70 -12.65 14.39
CA GLY A 110 -36.79 -13.44 13.85
C GLY A 110 -37.49 -12.79 12.66
N GLU A 111 -36.97 -11.68 12.13
CA GLU A 111 -37.52 -10.97 10.98
C GLU A 111 -36.98 -11.52 9.66
N PRO A 112 -37.73 -11.44 8.55
CA PRO A 112 -37.27 -11.96 7.27
C PRO A 112 -36.03 -11.22 6.79
N LEU A 113 -35.03 -11.96 6.30
CA LEU A 113 -33.78 -11.37 5.78
C LEU A 113 -34.09 -10.34 4.69
N PHE A 114 -34.93 -10.70 3.73
CA PHE A 114 -35.34 -9.82 2.64
C PHE A 114 -36.80 -9.38 2.79
N PRO A 115 -37.14 -8.13 2.43
CA PRO A 115 -38.52 -7.67 2.41
C PRO A 115 -39.36 -8.52 1.46
N ASP A 116 -40.66 -8.60 1.74
CA ASP A 116 -41.58 -9.33 0.88
C ASP A 116 -41.80 -8.60 -0.46
N LEU A 117 -42.26 -9.34 -1.47
CA LEU A 117 -42.66 -8.76 -2.75
C LEU A 117 -43.93 -7.93 -2.57
N PRO A 118 -44.22 -6.95 -3.47
CA PRO A 118 -45.44 -6.13 -3.40
C PRO A 118 -46.73 -6.97 -3.32
N ARG A 119 -46.72 -8.15 -3.95
CA ARG A 119 -47.74 -9.19 -3.72
C ARG A 119 -47.29 -10.07 -2.57
N GLU A 120 -47.71 -9.66 -1.37
CA GLU A 120 -47.33 -10.32 -0.11
C GLU A 120 -47.66 -11.83 -0.11
N ARG A 121 -46.73 -12.59 0.47
CA ARG A 121 -46.78 -14.04 0.68
C ARG A 121 -46.27 -14.48 2.04
N TYR A 122 -45.53 -13.66 2.78
CA TYR A 122 -45.02 -14.04 4.10
C TYR A 122 -46.18 -14.22 5.07
N LEU A 123 -46.26 -15.41 5.66
CA LEU A 123 -47.19 -15.72 6.74
C LEU A 123 -46.79 -14.97 8.01
N SER A 124 -47.78 -14.49 8.78
CA SER A 124 -47.57 -13.83 10.06
C SER A 124 -46.75 -14.69 11.03
N ALA A 125 -45.85 -14.05 11.78
CA ALA A 125 -45.02 -14.72 12.80
C ALA A 125 -45.81 -15.17 14.05
N HIS A 126 -47.08 -14.77 14.17
CA HIS A 126 -47.95 -15.16 15.29
C HIS A 126 -48.44 -16.61 15.20
N TYR A 127 -48.35 -17.25 14.03
CA TYR A 127 -48.67 -18.66 13.89
C TYR A 127 -47.54 -19.52 14.44
N LEU A 128 -47.86 -20.44 15.34
CA LEU A 128 -46.89 -21.40 15.87
C LEU A 128 -46.56 -22.46 14.82
N MET A 129 -45.34 -23.00 14.87
CA MET A 129 -44.90 -24.05 13.93
C MET A 129 -45.77 -25.31 13.99
N GLU A 130 -46.27 -25.69 15.17
CA GLU A 130 -47.22 -26.81 15.34
C GLU A 130 -48.56 -26.57 14.64
N ASP A 131 -49.00 -25.31 14.56
CA ASP A 131 -50.23 -24.91 13.90
C ASP A 131 -50.03 -24.85 12.39
N ILE A 132 -48.89 -24.31 11.94
CA ILE A 132 -48.47 -24.30 10.54
C ILE A 132 -48.40 -25.73 9.98
N ALA A 133 -47.86 -26.68 10.75
CA ALA A 133 -47.71 -28.06 10.32
C ALA A 133 -49.05 -28.71 9.92
N ARG A 134 -50.15 -28.35 10.62
CA ARG A 134 -51.51 -28.82 10.31
C ARG A 134 -52.02 -28.33 8.96
N LEU A 135 -51.50 -27.21 8.46
CA LEU A 135 -51.91 -26.62 7.19
C LEU A 135 -51.15 -27.16 5.98
N ASN A 136 -50.09 -27.96 6.18
CA ASN A 136 -49.35 -28.59 5.09
C ASN A 136 -50.27 -29.49 4.24
N GLU A 137 -51.14 -30.27 4.90
CA GLU A 137 -52.15 -31.10 4.22
C GLU A 137 -53.17 -30.28 3.44
N TYR A 138 -53.34 -29.00 3.76
CA TYR A 138 -54.26 -28.07 3.13
C TYR A 138 -53.58 -27.21 2.04
N GLY A 139 -52.30 -27.50 1.74
CA GLY A 139 -51.55 -26.90 0.65
C GLY A 139 -50.67 -25.71 1.05
N LEU A 140 -50.48 -25.45 2.35
CA LEU A 140 -49.51 -24.45 2.79
C LEU A 140 -48.10 -24.94 2.50
N LEU A 141 -47.27 -24.09 1.90
CA LEU A 141 -45.91 -24.44 1.48
C LEU A 141 -44.88 -23.54 2.15
N PHE A 142 -43.69 -24.11 2.39
CA PHE A 142 -42.52 -23.32 2.73
C PHE A 142 -42.01 -22.53 1.53
N MET A 143 -41.34 -21.41 1.81
CA MET A 143 -40.68 -20.58 0.81
C MET A 143 -39.66 -21.40 0.02
N SER A 144 -39.80 -21.41 -1.31
CA SER A 144 -38.81 -22.05 -2.16
C SER A 144 -37.57 -21.17 -2.35
N MET A 145 -36.41 -21.78 -2.64
CA MET A 145 -35.19 -21.03 -2.97
C MET A 145 -35.38 -20.03 -4.13
N ARG A 146 -36.22 -20.39 -5.11
CA ARG A 146 -36.60 -19.49 -6.22
C ARG A 146 -37.23 -18.20 -5.70
N GLU A 147 -38.15 -18.33 -4.75
CA GLU A 147 -38.87 -17.20 -4.20
C GLU A 147 -37.99 -16.36 -3.26
N SER A 148 -37.05 -16.98 -2.55
CA SER A 148 -36.04 -16.27 -1.75
C SER A 148 -35.11 -15.42 -2.63
N ILE A 149 -34.58 -15.98 -3.72
CA ILE A 149 -33.70 -15.26 -4.66
C ILE A 149 -34.42 -14.07 -5.31
N LYS A 150 -35.72 -14.21 -5.62
CA LYS A 150 -36.51 -13.08 -6.15
C LYS A 150 -36.57 -11.89 -5.20
N ARG A 151 -36.65 -12.15 -3.89
CA ARG A 151 -36.67 -11.08 -2.87
C ARG A 151 -35.30 -10.47 -2.64
N ALA A 152 -34.26 -11.28 -2.66
CA ALA A 152 -32.88 -10.77 -2.66
C ALA A 152 -32.61 -9.87 -3.87
N ARG A 153 -33.11 -10.24 -5.06
CA ARG A 153 -33.02 -9.39 -6.26
C ARG A 153 -33.78 -8.09 -6.10
N MET A 154 -35.02 -8.14 -5.60
CA MET A 154 -35.79 -6.94 -5.36
C MET A 154 -35.10 -6.02 -4.35
N ASP A 155 -34.56 -6.57 -3.26
CA ASP A 155 -33.82 -5.79 -2.25
C ASP A 155 -32.69 -4.97 -2.91
N LEU A 156 -31.91 -5.57 -3.82
CA LEU A 156 -30.83 -4.87 -4.53
C LEU A 156 -31.32 -3.70 -5.41
N GLU A 157 -32.59 -3.68 -5.82
CA GLU A 157 -33.20 -2.62 -6.63
C GLU A 157 -33.79 -1.49 -5.77
N LEU A 158 -33.98 -1.71 -4.47
CA LEU A 158 -34.51 -0.71 -3.55
C LEU A 158 -33.46 0.34 -3.17
N SER A 159 -33.90 1.59 -3.02
CA SER A 159 -33.06 2.69 -2.51
C SER A 159 -32.58 2.45 -1.07
N HIS A 160 -33.34 1.69 -0.29
CA HIS A 160 -33.07 1.32 1.10
C HIS A 160 -32.70 -0.18 1.22
N SER A 161 -32.04 -0.73 0.21
CA SER A 161 -31.55 -2.13 0.19
C SER A 161 -30.82 -2.49 1.48
N LYS A 162 -31.28 -3.53 2.18
CA LYS A 162 -30.55 -4.07 3.34
C LYS A 162 -29.19 -4.61 2.93
N MET A 163 -29.09 -5.23 1.74
CA MET A 163 -27.83 -5.76 1.23
C MET A 163 -26.78 -4.68 0.97
N LYS A 164 -27.19 -3.48 0.53
CA LYS A 164 -26.26 -2.38 0.21
C LYS A 164 -26.03 -1.40 1.36
N ASN A 165 -26.87 -1.44 2.39
CA ASN A 165 -26.76 -0.56 3.54
C ASN A 165 -25.56 -0.96 4.42
N THR A 166 -24.69 0.00 4.74
CA THR A 166 -23.50 -0.17 5.58
C THR A 166 -23.83 -0.36 7.06
N ASP A 167 -25.03 0.04 7.49
CA ASP A 167 -25.50 -0.08 8.87
C ASP A 167 -26.17 -1.44 9.15
N THR A 168 -26.37 -2.26 8.11
CA THR A 168 -26.91 -3.61 8.25
C THR A 168 -25.92 -4.49 9.02
N SER A 169 -26.42 -5.28 9.97
CA SER A 169 -25.56 -6.10 10.84
C SER A 169 -24.78 -7.16 10.06
N GLU A 170 -23.58 -7.49 10.58
CA GLU A 170 -22.76 -8.57 10.01
C GLU A 170 -23.42 -9.95 10.12
N ASP A 171 -24.24 -10.19 11.16
CA ASP A 171 -25.06 -11.42 11.25
C ASP A 171 -26.04 -11.50 10.08
N TRP A 172 -26.77 -10.42 9.79
CA TRP A 172 -27.70 -10.38 8.65
C TRP A 172 -26.96 -10.68 7.35
N HIS A 173 -25.81 -10.03 7.11
CA HIS A 173 -25.00 -10.28 5.91
C HIS A 173 -24.52 -11.72 5.82
N SER A 174 -24.13 -12.33 6.95
CA SER A 174 -23.70 -13.73 7.01
C SER A 174 -24.82 -14.67 6.60
N ARG A 175 -26.02 -14.46 7.15
CA ARG A 175 -27.21 -15.28 6.85
C ARG A 175 -27.67 -15.11 5.41
N ALA A 176 -27.71 -13.87 4.91
CA ALA A 176 -28.04 -13.58 3.52
C ALA A 176 -27.07 -14.28 2.56
N ALA A 177 -25.76 -14.24 2.86
CA ALA A 177 -24.76 -14.94 2.08
C ALA A 177 -24.96 -16.46 2.11
N MET A 178 -25.20 -17.05 3.29
CA MET A 178 -25.46 -18.49 3.44
C MET A 178 -26.69 -18.96 2.65
N VAL A 179 -27.76 -18.16 2.60
CA VAL A 179 -28.98 -18.43 1.83
C VAL A 179 -28.65 -18.47 0.34
N LEU A 180 -27.93 -17.47 -0.17
CA LEU A 180 -27.58 -17.40 -1.60
C LEU A 180 -26.61 -18.53 -1.99
N SER A 181 -25.58 -18.79 -1.18
CA SER A 181 -24.62 -19.89 -1.35
C SER A 181 -25.26 -21.28 -1.30
N LYS A 182 -26.47 -21.44 -0.73
CA LYS A 182 -27.19 -22.72 -0.71
C LYS A 182 -27.44 -23.27 -2.12
N SER A 183 -27.69 -22.40 -3.10
CA SER A 183 -27.90 -22.82 -4.50
C SER A 183 -26.65 -23.43 -5.13
N PHE A 184 -25.47 -22.93 -4.76
CA PHE A 184 -24.17 -23.42 -5.24
C PHE A 184 -23.85 -24.78 -4.63
N ARG A 185 -23.99 -24.91 -3.30
CA ARG A 185 -23.80 -26.18 -2.58
C ARG A 185 -24.71 -27.31 -3.06
N GLN A 186 -25.94 -26.98 -3.46
CA GLN A 186 -26.93 -27.94 -3.95
C GLN A 186 -26.89 -28.16 -5.46
N GLY A 187 -25.97 -27.51 -6.20
CA GLY A 187 -25.85 -27.67 -7.65
C GLY A 187 -27.08 -27.21 -8.44
N LEU A 188 -27.83 -26.21 -7.95
CA LEU A 188 -29.06 -25.74 -8.58
C LEU A 188 -28.74 -24.81 -9.77
N THR A 189 -28.34 -25.36 -10.91
CA THR A 189 -27.79 -24.62 -12.08
C THR A 189 -28.59 -23.37 -12.45
N ARG A 190 -29.92 -23.48 -12.59
CA ARG A 190 -30.76 -22.31 -12.94
C ARG A 190 -30.73 -21.21 -11.87
N ARG A 191 -30.65 -21.58 -10.59
CA ARG A 191 -30.57 -20.62 -9.47
C ARG A 191 -29.19 -19.99 -9.37
N ILE A 192 -28.14 -20.77 -9.63
CA ILE A 192 -26.77 -20.29 -9.72
C ILE A 192 -26.68 -19.18 -10.79
N GLU A 193 -27.22 -19.40 -11.99
CA GLU A 193 -27.23 -18.38 -13.05
C GLU A 193 -28.05 -17.14 -12.67
N GLU A 194 -29.21 -17.33 -12.03
CA GLU A 194 -29.99 -16.21 -11.51
C GLU A 194 -29.18 -15.39 -10.48
N ILE A 195 -28.47 -16.04 -9.56
CA ILE A 195 -27.65 -15.34 -8.54
C ILE A 195 -26.44 -14.65 -9.19
N LYS A 196 -25.73 -15.30 -10.12
CA LYS A 196 -24.59 -14.70 -10.84
C LYS A 196 -24.96 -13.43 -11.59
N SER A 197 -26.19 -13.35 -12.12
CA SER A 197 -26.68 -12.14 -12.80
C SER A 197 -26.99 -10.95 -11.87
N MET A 198 -27.02 -11.14 -10.55
CA MET A 198 -27.37 -10.09 -9.60
C MET A 198 -26.15 -9.23 -9.25
N PRO A 199 -26.32 -7.90 -9.04
CA PRO A 199 -25.24 -7.03 -8.61
C PRO A 199 -24.94 -7.20 -7.11
N LEU A 200 -24.27 -8.30 -6.76
CA LEU A 200 -24.01 -8.72 -5.38
C LEU A 200 -22.60 -8.39 -4.86
N ILE A 201 -21.69 -7.98 -5.74
CA ILE A 201 -20.28 -7.80 -5.37
C ILE A 201 -19.98 -6.30 -5.23
N PRO A 202 -19.69 -5.79 -4.01
CA PRO A 202 -19.31 -4.40 -3.80
C PRO A 202 -17.85 -4.17 -4.19
N LEU A 203 -17.59 -3.25 -5.12
CA LEU A 203 -16.26 -2.86 -5.53
C LEU A 203 -15.73 -1.69 -4.69
N ILE A 204 -14.40 -1.54 -4.61
CA ILE A 204 -13.72 -0.42 -3.93
C ILE A 204 -14.21 0.95 -4.46
N THR A 205 -14.66 1.00 -5.71
CA THR A 205 -15.26 2.20 -6.33
C THR A 205 -16.63 2.58 -5.76
N GLY A 206 -17.19 1.78 -4.85
CA GLY A 206 -18.55 1.92 -4.31
C GLY A 206 -19.64 1.29 -5.19
N GLN A 207 -19.31 0.84 -6.40
CA GLN A 207 -20.27 0.21 -7.30
C GLN A 207 -20.55 -1.24 -6.89
N TRP A 208 -21.82 -1.67 -7.01
CA TRP A 208 -22.20 -3.07 -6.89
C TRP A 208 -22.35 -3.72 -8.26
N VAL A 209 -21.58 -4.77 -8.52
CA VAL A 209 -21.51 -5.41 -9.83
C VAL A 209 -21.93 -6.87 -9.80
N SER A 210 -22.35 -7.35 -10.96
CA SER A 210 -22.60 -8.77 -11.22
C SER A 210 -21.35 -9.37 -11.84
N ILE A 211 -21.01 -10.60 -11.45
CA ILE A 211 -19.88 -11.34 -12.02
C ILE A 211 -20.04 -11.62 -13.52
N GLN A 212 -21.27 -11.57 -14.06
CA GLN A 212 -21.52 -11.75 -15.49
C GLN A 212 -21.13 -10.53 -16.32
N LYS A 213 -20.91 -9.35 -15.71
CA LYS A 213 -20.50 -8.14 -16.45
C LYS A 213 -19.00 -8.08 -16.73
N GLY A 214 -18.19 -8.86 -16.02
CA GLY A 214 -16.74 -8.86 -16.17
C GLY A 214 -16.05 -9.55 -15.00
N ALA A 215 -14.74 -9.79 -15.15
CA ALA A 215 -13.92 -10.37 -14.10
C ALA A 215 -13.83 -9.43 -12.88
N VAL A 216 -13.90 -10.02 -11.70
CA VAL A 216 -13.76 -9.33 -10.42
C VAL A 216 -12.73 -10.09 -9.59
N TYR A 217 -11.86 -9.35 -8.92
CA TYR A 217 -10.75 -9.88 -8.14
C TYR A 217 -10.86 -9.49 -6.67
N PHE A 218 -10.31 -10.33 -5.79
CA PHE A 218 -10.04 -9.92 -4.41
C PHE A 218 -9.07 -8.73 -4.39
N SER A 219 -9.17 -7.89 -3.36
CA SER A 219 -8.35 -6.66 -3.25
C SER A 219 -6.89 -6.90 -2.88
N SER A 220 -6.51 -8.14 -2.51
CA SER A 220 -5.16 -8.44 -2.02
C SER A 220 -4.65 -9.78 -2.55
N ILE A 221 -3.34 -9.91 -2.70
CA ILE A 221 -2.62 -11.15 -3.04
C ILE A 221 -1.66 -11.47 -1.91
N ASN A 222 -1.82 -12.59 -1.21
CA ASN A 222 -0.98 -12.97 -0.06
C ASN A 222 -0.87 -11.85 1.01
N GLY A 223 -1.95 -11.10 1.24
CA GLY A 223 -1.97 -9.96 2.17
C GLY A 223 -1.37 -8.65 1.63
N ILE A 224 -0.93 -8.62 0.37
CA ILE A 224 -0.46 -7.42 -0.32
C ILE A 224 -1.62 -6.79 -1.07
N GLU A 225 -2.01 -5.57 -0.71
CA GLU A 225 -3.11 -4.83 -1.35
C GLU A 225 -2.78 -4.49 -2.82
N ILE A 226 -3.74 -4.74 -3.71
CA ILE A 226 -3.66 -4.40 -5.13
C ILE A 226 -4.03 -2.91 -5.30
N PRO A 227 -3.24 -2.12 -6.06
CA PRO A 227 -3.59 -0.73 -6.34
C PRO A 227 -4.98 -0.59 -7.00
N SER A 228 -5.81 0.30 -6.47
CA SER A 228 -7.23 0.40 -6.82
C SER A 228 -7.52 1.12 -8.14
N ASP A 229 -6.53 1.83 -8.68
CA ASP A 229 -6.62 2.67 -9.88
C ASP A 229 -6.14 1.95 -11.15
N LEU A 230 -6.02 0.62 -11.12
CA LEU A 230 -5.61 -0.22 -12.26
C LEU A 230 -6.74 -0.59 -13.23
N GLY A 231 -7.94 -0.06 -13.03
CA GLY A 231 -9.08 -0.27 -13.94
C GLY A 231 -9.70 -1.67 -13.88
N ILE A 232 -9.38 -2.46 -12.85
CA ILE A 232 -9.97 -3.77 -12.60
C ILE A 232 -10.99 -3.72 -11.45
N GLY A 233 -11.98 -4.61 -11.49
CA GLY A 233 -12.97 -4.71 -10.41
C GLY A 233 -12.34 -5.37 -9.17
N LEU A 234 -12.06 -4.59 -8.14
CA LEU A 234 -11.57 -5.09 -6.85
C LEU A 234 -12.69 -5.06 -5.80
N VAL A 235 -12.90 -6.17 -5.09
CA VAL A 235 -13.89 -6.24 -3.99
C VAL A 235 -13.49 -5.32 -2.84
N THR A 236 -14.45 -4.66 -2.20
CA THR A 236 -14.18 -3.79 -1.05
C THR A 236 -13.64 -4.61 0.14
N PRO A 237 -12.48 -4.25 0.75
CA PRO A 237 -11.89 -5.01 1.86
C PRO A 237 -12.82 -5.23 3.06
N GLY A 238 -13.68 -4.26 3.38
CA GLY A 238 -14.67 -4.38 4.46
C GLY A 238 -15.62 -5.57 4.27
N ALA A 239 -16.06 -5.83 3.04
CA ALA A 239 -16.95 -6.95 2.73
C ALA A 239 -16.25 -8.32 2.85
N LEU A 240 -14.91 -8.36 2.76
CA LEU A 240 -14.10 -9.57 2.88
C LEU A 240 -13.83 -9.98 4.33
N ARG A 241 -14.07 -9.09 5.31
CA ARG A 241 -13.93 -9.40 6.74
C ARG A 241 -14.95 -10.44 7.22
N ASN A 242 -16.08 -10.55 6.53
CA ASN A 242 -17.12 -11.53 6.80
C ASN A 242 -16.84 -12.82 6.02
N PRO A 243 -16.55 -13.96 6.69
CA PRO A 243 -16.18 -15.20 6.02
C PRO A 243 -17.29 -15.75 5.10
N GLN A 244 -18.55 -15.62 5.49
CA GLN A 244 -19.70 -16.11 4.71
C GLN A 244 -19.89 -15.26 3.44
N ARG A 245 -19.68 -13.94 3.51
CA ARG A 245 -19.68 -13.09 2.31
C ARG A 245 -18.52 -13.41 1.39
N LYS A 246 -17.32 -13.60 1.94
CA LYS A 246 -16.15 -14.02 1.16
C LYS A 246 -16.45 -15.32 0.41
N GLN A 247 -17.01 -16.32 1.09
CA GLN A 247 -17.42 -17.59 0.46
C GLN A 247 -18.45 -17.37 -0.66
N LEU A 248 -19.46 -16.51 -0.47
CA LEU A 248 -20.41 -16.20 -1.54
C LEU A 248 -19.70 -15.56 -2.75
N PHE A 249 -18.72 -14.69 -2.53
CA PHE A 249 -17.97 -14.08 -3.63
C PHE A 249 -17.12 -15.11 -4.39
N GLU A 250 -16.50 -16.06 -3.68
CA GLU A 250 -15.82 -17.21 -4.28
C GLU A 250 -16.81 -18.05 -5.11
N ASP A 251 -17.97 -18.38 -4.53
CA ASP A 251 -19.03 -19.15 -5.21
C ASP A 251 -19.53 -18.45 -6.49
N LEU A 252 -19.66 -17.11 -6.44
CA LEU A 252 -20.03 -16.29 -7.59
C LEU A 252 -18.97 -16.34 -8.70
N GLY A 253 -17.69 -16.49 -8.33
CA GLY A 253 -16.56 -16.57 -9.25
C GLY A 253 -15.60 -15.38 -9.16
N VAL A 254 -15.54 -14.67 -8.02
CA VAL A 254 -14.46 -13.72 -7.73
C VAL A 254 -13.14 -14.47 -7.64
N GLN A 255 -12.11 -13.95 -8.29
CA GLN A 255 -10.83 -14.63 -8.47
C GLN A 255 -9.72 -13.97 -7.65
N GLU A 256 -8.68 -14.72 -7.32
CA GLU A 256 -7.41 -14.12 -6.91
C GLU A 256 -6.66 -13.65 -8.16
N ALA A 257 -6.17 -12.40 -8.14
CA ALA A 257 -5.31 -11.91 -9.20
C ALA A 257 -3.91 -12.50 -9.06
N SER A 258 -3.22 -12.77 -10.17
CA SER A 258 -1.80 -13.13 -10.12
C SER A 258 -0.92 -11.89 -10.01
N VAL A 259 0.24 -12.04 -9.39
CA VAL A 259 1.24 -10.97 -9.28
C VAL A 259 1.66 -10.49 -10.67
N GLU A 260 1.87 -11.41 -11.62
CA GLU A 260 2.25 -11.09 -13.01
C GLU A 260 1.17 -10.27 -13.72
N PHE A 261 -0.10 -10.59 -13.48
CA PHE A 261 -1.22 -9.86 -14.06
C PHE A 261 -1.27 -8.42 -13.54
N VAL A 262 -1.17 -8.21 -12.23
CA VAL A 262 -1.17 -6.86 -11.65
C VAL A 262 0.05 -6.05 -12.10
N ARG A 263 1.23 -6.67 -12.17
CA ARG A 263 2.45 -6.00 -12.64
C ARG A 263 2.37 -5.63 -14.12
N LYS A 264 1.67 -6.44 -14.93
CA LYS A 264 1.34 -6.11 -16.32
C LYS A 264 0.40 -4.91 -16.42
N LEU A 265 -0.62 -4.81 -15.57
CA LEU A 265 -1.52 -3.65 -15.56
C LEU A 265 -0.78 -2.36 -15.13
N ILE A 266 0.06 -2.45 -14.10
CA ILE A 266 0.94 -1.34 -13.70
C ILE A 266 1.82 -0.90 -14.87
N LYS A 267 2.39 -1.86 -15.61
CA LYS A 267 3.17 -1.60 -16.84
C LYS A 267 2.36 -0.85 -17.89
N GLU A 268 1.21 -1.40 -18.27
CA GLU A 268 0.35 -0.85 -19.33
C GLU A 268 -0.05 0.58 -18.99
N LYS A 269 -0.43 0.82 -17.73
CA LYS A 269 -0.78 2.15 -17.24
C LYS A 269 0.31 3.19 -17.49
N TYR A 270 1.60 2.86 -17.34
CA TYR A 270 2.67 3.84 -17.62
C TYR A 270 3.19 3.81 -19.06
N SER A 271 2.92 2.75 -19.82
CA SER A 271 3.25 2.65 -21.25
C SER A 271 2.28 3.45 -22.12
N GLU A 272 0.99 3.49 -21.78
CA GLU A 272 -0.05 4.24 -22.52
C GLU A 272 0.19 5.75 -22.52
N TYR A 273 0.82 6.30 -21.47
CA TYR A 273 1.19 7.72 -21.38
C TYR A 273 2.42 8.09 -22.22
N GLY A 274 2.76 7.34 -23.28
CA GLY A 274 3.98 7.43 -24.09
C GLY A 274 4.34 8.79 -24.72
N LYS A 275 3.60 9.87 -24.43
CA LYS A 275 3.97 11.26 -24.74
C LYS A 275 4.18 12.15 -23.50
N PHE A 276 3.60 11.82 -22.35
CA PHE A 276 3.75 12.54 -21.08
C PHE A 276 3.91 11.56 -19.93
N ALA A 277 5.14 11.15 -19.62
CA ALA A 277 5.41 10.22 -18.51
C ALA A 277 4.78 10.72 -17.19
N VAL A 278 3.77 10.04 -16.67
CA VAL A 278 3.16 10.39 -15.38
C VAL A 278 4.08 9.87 -14.26
N PRO A 279 4.35 10.66 -13.20
CA PRO A 279 5.06 10.16 -12.02
C PRO A 279 4.39 8.90 -11.47
N VAL A 280 5.20 7.91 -11.13
CA VAL A 280 4.70 6.66 -10.58
C VAL A 280 4.04 6.89 -9.21
N SER A 281 2.87 6.30 -8.99
CA SER A 281 2.19 6.30 -7.69
C SER A 281 2.99 5.48 -6.66
N ARG A 282 2.90 5.90 -5.40
CA ARG A 282 3.51 5.19 -4.28
C ARG A 282 2.95 3.78 -4.13
N GLU A 283 1.63 3.62 -4.23
CA GLU A 283 0.93 2.34 -4.10
C GLU A 283 1.45 1.31 -5.10
N HIS A 284 1.74 1.75 -6.33
CA HIS A 284 2.30 0.87 -7.36
C HIS A 284 3.72 0.43 -7.00
N LEU A 285 4.55 1.34 -6.48
CA LEU A 285 5.90 0.99 -6.06
C LEU A 285 5.92 0.08 -4.84
N VAL A 286 5.04 0.32 -3.87
CA VAL A 286 4.88 -0.56 -2.71
C VAL A 286 4.47 -1.96 -3.16
N PHE A 287 3.50 -2.08 -4.06
CA PHE A 287 3.12 -3.37 -4.63
C PHE A 287 4.30 -4.05 -5.33
N LEU A 288 5.06 -3.32 -6.15
CA LEU A 288 6.22 -3.85 -6.86
C LEU A 288 7.33 -4.31 -5.92
N TYR A 289 7.62 -3.57 -4.86
CA TYR A 289 8.61 -3.93 -3.85
C TYR A 289 8.19 -5.18 -3.07
N LEU A 290 6.95 -5.20 -2.57
CA LEU A 290 6.44 -6.32 -1.77
C LEU A 290 6.30 -7.62 -2.58
N THR A 291 6.19 -7.52 -3.91
CA THR A 291 6.06 -8.66 -4.82
C THR A 291 7.36 -9.03 -5.55
N GLU A 292 8.49 -8.37 -5.27
CA GLU A 292 9.76 -8.60 -5.96
C GLU A 292 10.19 -10.07 -5.94
N SER A 293 10.10 -10.72 -4.77
CA SER A 293 10.49 -12.12 -4.59
C SER A 293 9.42 -13.13 -5.03
N LEU A 294 8.22 -12.67 -5.38
CA LEU A 294 7.06 -13.53 -5.62
C LEU A 294 6.84 -13.87 -7.09
N ALA A 295 7.47 -13.15 -8.02
CA ALA A 295 7.20 -13.29 -9.44
C ALA A 295 8.44 -13.03 -10.31
N PHE A 296 8.48 -13.68 -11.48
CA PHE A 296 9.50 -13.44 -12.50
C PHE A 296 8.90 -12.64 -13.67
N PRO A 297 9.62 -11.62 -14.21
CA PRO A 297 10.93 -11.13 -13.79
C PRO A 297 10.87 -10.33 -12.47
N SER A 298 12.01 -10.15 -11.80
CA SER A 298 12.11 -9.30 -10.58
C SER A 298 11.60 -7.87 -10.86
N SER A 299 11.16 -7.11 -9.85
CA SER A 299 10.63 -5.75 -10.09
C SER A 299 11.69 -4.79 -10.56
N GLU A 300 12.95 -4.99 -10.20
CA GLU A 300 14.04 -4.27 -10.86
C GLU A 300 14.08 -4.54 -12.38
N ALA A 301 14.05 -5.81 -12.80
CA ALA A 301 14.08 -6.17 -14.21
C ALA A 301 12.83 -5.71 -14.96
N LEU A 302 11.66 -5.83 -14.32
CA LEU A 302 10.40 -5.29 -14.83
C LEU A 302 10.54 -3.78 -15.05
N LEU A 303 10.92 -3.01 -14.02
CA LEU A 303 11.07 -1.56 -14.07
C LEU A 303 12.10 -1.09 -15.11
N ARG A 304 13.21 -1.82 -15.28
CA ARG A 304 14.17 -1.57 -16.36
C ARG A 304 13.51 -1.67 -17.74
N ASN A 305 12.63 -2.66 -17.93
CA ASN A 305 11.91 -2.87 -19.18
C ASN A 305 10.69 -1.94 -19.35
N LEU A 306 10.12 -1.42 -18.26
CA LEU A 306 8.90 -0.59 -18.29
C LEU A 306 9.13 0.81 -18.86
N PHE A 307 10.31 1.38 -18.65
CA PHE A 307 10.57 2.81 -18.87
C PHE A 307 11.73 3.06 -19.82
N ASP A 308 11.79 2.35 -20.95
CA ASP A 308 12.84 2.47 -21.99
C ASP A 308 14.26 2.47 -21.42
N GLY A 309 14.49 1.67 -20.38
CA GLY A 309 15.77 1.64 -19.68
C GLY A 309 16.11 2.89 -18.87
N LYS A 310 15.30 3.96 -18.87
CA LYS A 310 15.46 5.21 -18.08
C LYS A 310 14.95 5.13 -16.64
N GLY A 311 14.18 4.10 -16.31
CA GLY A 311 13.56 3.89 -15.00
C GLY A 311 12.27 4.72 -14.80
N PRO A 312 11.43 4.35 -13.82
CA PRO A 312 10.16 5.02 -13.53
C PRO A 312 10.34 6.51 -13.27
N ALA A 313 9.57 7.34 -13.97
CA ALA A 313 9.47 8.75 -13.61
C ALA A 313 8.81 8.88 -12.23
N PHE A 314 9.23 9.88 -11.45
CA PHE A 314 8.65 10.16 -10.14
C PHE A 314 8.61 11.67 -9.89
N SER A 315 7.90 12.08 -8.84
CA SER A 315 7.83 13.48 -8.44
C SER A 315 8.91 13.79 -7.41
N ASP A 316 9.61 14.91 -7.59
CA ASP A 316 10.48 15.46 -6.55
C ASP A 316 9.66 16.27 -5.51
N HIS A 317 10.35 16.78 -4.48
CA HIS A 317 9.79 17.67 -3.46
C HIS A 317 9.18 18.98 -4.01
N LYS A 318 9.51 19.38 -5.24
CA LYS A 318 8.94 20.55 -5.94
C LYS A 318 7.79 20.16 -6.87
N HIS A 319 7.30 18.92 -6.77
CA HIS A 319 6.30 18.33 -7.68
C HIS A 319 6.73 18.32 -9.15
N GLN A 320 8.03 18.39 -9.41
CA GLN A 320 8.58 18.28 -10.75
C GLN A 320 8.85 16.82 -11.08
N ARG A 321 8.61 16.46 -12.35
CA ARG A 321 8.90 15.14 -12.87
C ARG A 321 10.42 14.94 -12.97
N ARG A 322 10.90 13.83 -12.42
CA ARG A 322 12.30 13.37 -12.50
C ARG A 322 12.39 11.97 -13.04
N HIS A 323 13.44 11.70 -13.80
CA HIS A 323 13.82 10.39 -14.28
C HIS A 323 15.09 9.92 -13.57
N PRO A 324 15.05 8.83 -12.79
CA PRO A 324 16.15 8.24 -12.01
C PRO A 324 17.53 8.20 -12.68
N LYS A 325 17.55 7.84 -13.96
CA LYS A 325 18.80 7.61 -14.70
C LYS A 325 19.29 8.84 -15.45
N VAL A 326 18.52 9.94 -15.41
CA VAL A 326 18.84 11.18 -16.10
C VAL A 326 19.07 12.30 -15.09
N ASP A 327 18.14 12.46 -14.15
CA ASP A 327 18.17 13.52 -13.15
C ASP A 327 18.87 13.05 -11.87
N THR A 328 19.72 13.91 -11.30
CA THR A 328 20.27 13.71 -9.97
C THR A 328 19.23 14.04 -8.92
N VAL A 329 18.91 13.08 -8.07
CA VAL A 329 17.94 13.24 -6.98
C VAL A 329 18.51 12.63 -5.71
N TYR A 330 18.30 13.33 -4.59
CA TYR A 330 18.82 12.96 -3.27
C TYR A 330 17.72 12.57 -2.30
N PHE A 331 18.08 11.82 -1.26
CA PHE A 331 17.22 11.67 -0.09
C PHE A 331 17.28 12.95 0.77
N PRO A 332 16.14 13.40 1.33
CA PRO A 332 16.12 14.45 2.35
C PRO A 332 16.54 13.85 3.70
N ASN A 333 17.82 13.50 3.87
CA ASN A 333 18.35 13.02 5.15
C ASN A 333 18.84 14.18 6.02
N GLU A 334 18.82 13.95 7.34
CA GLU A 334 19.34 14.89 8.35
C GLU A 334 20.83 14.63 8.66
N ASP A 335 21.53 13.94 7.74
CA ASP A 335 22.96 13.72 7.84
C ASP A 335 23.69 15.06 7.65
N PRO A 336 24.61 15.46 8.56
CA PRO A 336 25.41 16.68 8.39
C PRO A 336 26.20 16.75 7.07
N TYR A 337 26.50 15.60 6.46
CA TYR A 337 27.15 15.47 5.15
C TYR A 337 26.18 15.02 4.05
N GLY A 338 24.88 15.02 4.35
CA GLY A 338 23.81 14.79 3.40
C GLY A 338 23.63 15.96 2.43
N ALA A 339 23.02 15.68 1.28
CA ALA A 339 22.77 16.69 0.24
C ALA A 339 21.91 17.85 0.74
N LYS A 340 20.98 17.59 1.67
CA LYS A 340 20.15 18.63 2.27
C LYS A 340 20.98 19.63 3.07
N ALA A 341 21.73 19.16 4.07
CA ALA A 341 22.55 20.01 4.94
C ALA A 341 23.63 20.80 4.17
N LEU A 342 24.24 20.19 3.15
CA LEU A 342 25.34 20.80 2.39
C LEU A 342 24.89 21.78 1.31
N LEU A 343 23.71 21.58 0.72
CA LEU A 343 23.25 22.34 -0.45
C LEU A 343 22.14 23.33 -0.14
N GLU A 344 21.52 23.27 1.04
CA GLU A 344 20.54 24.25 1.49
C GLU A 344 21.19 25.62 1.79
N PRO A 345 20.43 26.71 1.58
CA PRO A 345 20.89 28.06 1.89
C PRO A 345 21.05 28.26 3.40
N ILE A 346 22.07 29.03 3.80
CA ILE A 346 22.21 29.54 5.17
C ILE A 346 22.22 31.06 5.15
N GLN A 347 21.47 31.66 6.08
CA GLN A 347 21.41 33.11 6.23
C GLN A 347 22.82 33.69 6.45
N GLY A 348 23.21 34.62 5.58
CA GLY A 348 24.52 35.28 5.65
C GLY A 348 25.72 34.44 5.20
N GLY A 349 25.51 33.24 4.66
CA GLY A 349 26.59 32.34 4.23
C GLY A 349 26.38 31.80 2.81
N ALA A 350 25.97 30.54 2.70
CA ALA A 350 25.81 29.85 1.42
C ALA A 350 24.46 30.19 0.74
N PRO A 351 24.44 30.49 -0.58
CA PRO A 351 23.23 30.95 -1.28
C PRO A 351 22.20 29.85 -1.59
N GLY A 352 22.56 28.59 -1.40
CA GLY A 352 21.77 27.41 -1.77
C GLY A 352 22.07 26.96 -3.21
N LEU A 353 21.98 25.65 -3.46
CA LEU A 353 22.05 25.07 -4.81
C LEU A 353 20.71 24.44 -5.19
N GLY A 354 20.24 24.71 -6.40
CA GLY A 354 18.98 24.19 -6.91
C GLY A 354 19.02 22.70 -7.23
N VAL A 355 18.90 21.85 -6.21
CA VAL A 355 18.85 20.38 -6.37
C VAL A 355 17.44 19.81 -6.21
N SER A 356 17.31 18.51 -6.48
CA SER A 356 16.08 17.75 -6.38
C SER A 356 16.18 16.71 -5.26
N PHE A 357 15.19 16.69 -4.38
CA PHE A 357 14.99 15.63 -3.39
C PHE A 357 13.79 14.78 -3.75
N ILE A 358 13.85 13.47 -3.48
CA ILE A 358 12.69 12.59 -3.64
C ILE A 358 11.54 13.11 -2.77
N ASN A 359 10.32 13.09 -3.31
CA ASN A 359 9.16 13.56 -2.57
C ASN A 359 8.92 12.70 -1.31
N GLU A 360 8.68 13.35 -0.17
CA GLU A 360 8.48 12.67 1.12
C GLU A 360 7.31 11.68 1.11
N HIS A 361 6.33 11.86 0.23
CA HIS A 361 5.23 10.91 0.10
C HIS A 361 5.72 9.48 -0.20
N TYR A 362 6.79 9.30 -0.97
CA TYR A 362 7.38 7.98 -1.24
C TYR A 362 8.08 7.37 -0.02
N LEU A 363 8.45 8.18 0.98
CA LEU A 363 9.21 7.78 2.17
C LEU A 363 8.31 7.55 3.40
N ARG A 364 7.11 8.15 3.41
CA ARG A 364 6.14 8.00 4.49
C ARG A 364 5.73 6.53 4.65
N ASP A 365 5.60 6.06 5.90
CA ASP A 365 5.13 4.72 6.29
C ASP A 365 5.75 3.59 5.45
N PRO A 366 7.08 3.41 5.49
CA PRO A 366 7.77 2.49 4.60
C PRO A 366 7.27 1.04 4.83
N PRO A 367 7.01 0.28 3.75
CA PRO A 367 6.61 -1.11 3.88
C PRO A 367 7.69 -1.92 4.61
N LEU A 368 7.26 -2.90 5.41
CA LEU A 368 8.18 -3.85 6.04
C LEU A 368 8.94 -4.63 4.97
N CYS A 369 10.21 -4.93 5.26
CA CYS A 369 11.03 -5.72 4.36
C CYS A 369 10.40 -7.11 4.16
N PRO A 370 10.10 -7.52 2.92
CA PRO A 370 9.59 -8.85 2.65
C PRO A 370 10.56 -9.91 3.18
N PRO A 371 10.09 -11.05 3.74
CA PRO A 371 10.96 -12.08 4.33
C PRO A 371 12.04 -12.63 3.39
N ASN A 372 11.78 -12.60 2.09
CA ASN A 372 12.66 -13.12 1.04
C ASN A 372 13.43 -12.01 0.28
N GLU A 373 13.29 -10.75 0.69
CA GLU A 373 14.00 -9.62 0.13
C GLU A 373 15.11 -9.19 1.11
N GLN A 374 16.30 -8.92 0.60
CA GLN A 374 17.44 -8.49 1.43
C GLN A 374 17.50 -6.96 1.57
N ARG A 375 16.82 -6.24 0.66
CA ARG A 375 16.87 -4.79 0.58
C ARG A 375 15.70 -4.17 1.33
N THR A 376 16.00 -3.26 2.23
CA THR A 376 15.01 -2.34 2.80
C THR A 376 14.34 -1.49 1.71
N TRP A 377 13.17 -0.92 2.01
CA TRP A 377 12.49 0.00 1.08
C TRP A 377 13.41 1.11 0.55
N ILE A 378 14.23 1.69 1.42
CA ILE A 378 15.19 2.76 1.05
C ILE A 378 16.28 2.23 0.13
N GLU A 379 16.86 1.06 0.42
CA GLU A 379 17.88 0.45 -0.45
C GLU A 379 17.31 0.03 -1.81
N TRP A 380 16.07 -0.44 -1.84
CA TRP A 380 15.36 -0.73 -3.07
C TRP A 380 15.14 0.54 -3.90
N LEU A 381 14.67 1.64 -3.28
CA LEU A 381 14.56 2.94 -3.94
C LEU A 381 15.93 3.46 -4.42
N GLN A 382 17.01 3.26 -3.66
CA GLN A 382 18.37 3.61 -4.10
C GLN A 382 18.76 2.88 -5.39
N GLN A 383 18.45 1.60 -5.51
CA GLN A 383 18.83 0.81 -6.68
C GLN A 383 17.92 1.05 -7.89
N VAL A 384 16.62 1.18 -7.64
CA VAL A 384 15.61 1.35 -8.69
C VAL A 384 15.53 2.79 -9.21
N PHE A 385 15.55 3.76 -8.30
CA PHE A 385 15.44 5.19 -8.62
C PHE A 385 16.79 5.91 -8.63
N HIS A 386 17.90 5.23 -8.32
CA HIS A 386 19.23 5.84 -8.26
C HIS A 386 19.29 7.10 -7.39
N VAL A 387 18.42 7.15 -6.37
CA VAL A 387 18.37 8.27 -5.42
C VAL A 387 19.62 8.18 -4.55
N GLN A 388 20.35 9.27 -4.45
CA GLN A 388 21.64 9.32 -3.77
C GLN A 388 21.46 9.69 -2.29
N LYS A 389 22.21 9.00 -1.41
CA LYS A 389 22.29 9.35 0.02
C LYS A 389 23.29 10.48 0.29
N THR A 390 24.39 10.48 -0.47
CA THR A 390 25.51 11.40 -0.34
C THR A 390 25.82 12.03 -1.70
N LEU A 391 26.58 13.13 -1.70
CA LEU A 391 27.09 13.72 -2.94
C LEU A 391 28.15 12.80 -3.57
N SER A 392 28.48 13.09 -4.83
CA SER A 392 29.57 12.44 -5.56
C SER A 392 30.64 13.47 -5.93
N ILE A 393 31.91 13.06 -5.91
CA ILE A 393 33.06 13.87 -6.36
C ILE A 393 32.93 14.14 -7.86
N ILE A 394 32.47 13.13 -8.60
CA ILE A 394 32.29 13.19 -10.06
C ILE A 394 30.82 13.31 -10.43
N GLU A 395 30.54 13.91 -11.58
CA GLU A 395 29.20 13.93 -12.15
C GLU A 395 28.69 12.49 -12.31
N PRO A 396 27.61 12.11 -11.59
CA PRO A 396 27.14 10.74 -11.57
C PRO A 396 26.67 10.30 -12.96
N ARG A 397 26.77 8.99 -13.24
CA ARG A 397 26.24 8.33 -14.45
C ARG A 397 26.89 8.77 -15.78
N GLN A 398 28.08 9.36 -15.73
CA GLN A 398 28.89 9.61 -16.93
C GLN A 398 29.88 8.48 -17.21
N SER A 399 30.21 8.28 -18.50
CA SER A 399 31.30 7.38 -18.87
C SER A 399 32.63 7.90 -18.36
N LEU A 400 33.58 7.00 -18.09
CA LEU A 400 34.94 7.36 -17.66
C LEU A 400 35.59 8.41 -18.59
N SER A 401 35.32 8.35 -19.89
CA SER A 401 35.83 9.32 -20.88
C SER A 401 35.30 10.75 -20.68
N LYS A 402 34.13 10.93 -20.07
CA LYS A 402 33.47 12.23 -19.88
C LYS A 402 33.51 12.74 -18.43
N ALA A 403 34.01 11.94 -17.49
CA ALA A 403 34.03 12.25 -16.07
C ALA A 403 34.56 13.67 -15.77
N ARG A 404 33.75 14.42 -15.02
CA ARG A 404 34.00 15.79 -14.55
C ARG A 404 33.69 15.87 -13.07
N LEU A 405 34.24 16.88 -12.39
CA LEU A 405 33.87 17.15 -11.00
C LEU A 405 32.40 17.56 -10.94
N GLY A 406 31.66 17.01 -9.97
CA GLY A 406 30.25 17.30 -9.77
C GLY A 406 30.01 18.77 -9.42
N GLN A 407 28.92 19.34 -9.93
CA GLN A 407 28.54 20.71 -9.62
C GLN A 407 28.26 20.88 -8.12
N GLU A 408 27.59 19.91 -7.52
CA GLU A 408 27.27 19.88 -6.10
C GLU A 408 28.55 19.82 -5.25
N PHE A 409 29.54 19.03 -5.67
CA PHE A 409 30.83 18.92 -5.00
C PHE A 409 31.63 20.23 -5.04
N LEU A 410 31.68 20.89 -6.20
CA LEU A 410 32.32 22.20 -6.37
C LEU A 410 31.60 23.31 -5.58
N TYR A 411 30.27 23.24 -5.50
CA TYR A 411 29.49 24.18 -4.69
C TYR A 411 29.87 24.11 -3.21
N VAL A 412 30.03 22.90 -2.65
CA VAL A 412 30.45 22.73 -1.26
C VAL A 412 31.86 23.29 -1.05
N ALA A 413 32.80 23.05 -1.96
CA ALA A 413 34.15 23.61 -1.88
C ALA A 413 34.14 25.15 -1.80
N GLN A 414 33.30 25.79 -2.61
CA GLN A 414 33.24 27.26 -2.70
C GLN A 414 32.52 27.90 -1.51
N HIS A 415 31.34 27.37 -1.15
CA HIS A 415 30.40 28.02 -0.23
C HIS A 415 30.39 27.41 1.19
N ARG A 416 30.94 26.20 1.36
CA ARG A 416 30.97 25.43 2.61
C ARG A 416 32.36 24.80 2.84
N PRO A 417 33.45 25.58 2.74
CA PRO A 417 34.80 25.01 2.80
C PRO A 417 35.09 24.31 4.15
N GLU A 418 34.37 24.66 5.22
CA GLU A 418 34.43 24.03 6.53
C GLU A 418 33.92 22.57 6.54
N LYS A 419 33.09 22.18 5.57
CA LYS A 419 32.58 20.80 5.41
C LYS A 419 33.21 20.04 4.25
N PHE A 420 33.96 20.73 3.38
CA PHE A 420 34.45 20.16 2.13
C PHE A 420 35.41 19.00 2.32
N ILE A 421 36.34 19.09 3.28
CA ILE A 421 37.38 18.09 3.49
C ILE A 421 36.80 16.76 3.97
N GLU A 422 35.86 16.82 4.91
CA GLU A 422 35.19 15.62 5.42
C GLU A 422 34.25 15.02 4.35
N LEU A 423 33.60 15.86 3.53
CA LEU A 423 32.87 15.39 2.35
C LEU A 423 33.79 14.65 1.36
N LEU A 424 34.95 15.24 1.03
CA LEU A 424 35.94 14.62 0.13
C LEU A 424 36.38 13.25 0.65
N SER A 425 36.68 13.15 1.96
CA SER A 425 37.00 11.88 2.61
C SER A 425 35.86 10.87 2.46
N THR A 426 34.63 11.26 2.80
CA THR A 426 33.44 10.40 2.77
C THR A 426 33.15 9.84 1.37
N CYS A 427 33.23 10.69 0.34
CA CYS A 427 32.96 10.29 -1.04
C CYS A 427 34.12 9.50 -1.67
N TRP A 428 35.34 9.57 -1.11
CA TRP A 428 36.54 8.98 -1.69
C TRP A 428 36.45 7.47 -1.88
N ALA A 429 35.79 6.76 -0.96
CA ALA A 429 35.66 5.31 -1.02
C ALA A 429 34.93 4.84 -2.30
N VAL A 430 33.99 5.65 -2.80
CA VAL A 430 33.18 5.34 -3.99
C VAL A 430 33.81 5.91 -5.25
N ASP A 431 34.18 7.19 -5.25
CA ASP A 431 34.60 7.90 -6.46
C ASP A 431 36.13 7.92 -6.68
N GLY A 432 36.92 7.72 -5.62
CA GLY A 432 38.38 7.78 -5.63
C GLY A 432 39.04 6.89 -6.70
N PRO A 433 38.65 5.60 -6.86
CA PRO A 433 39.20 4.74 -7.90
C PRO A 433 39.01 5.29 -9.33
N THR A 434 37.91 6.01 -9.56
CA THR A 434 37.60 6.63 -10.85
C THR A 434 38.40 7.93 -11.04
N VAL A 435 38.52 8.73 -9.98
CA VAL A 435 39.30 9.98 -9.97
C VAL A 435 40.77 9.70 -10.29
N ILE A 436 41.39 8.68 -9.68
CA ILE A 436 42.81 8.35 -9.87
C ILE A 436 43.13 7.96 -11.33
N GLN A 437 42.17 7.38 -12.06
CA GLN A 437 42.34 7.05 -13.48
C GLN A 437 42.39 8.29 -14.38
N LYS A 438 42.14 9.48 -13.84
CA LYS A 438 42.10 10.75 -14.57
C LYS A 438 43.02 11.78 -13.90
N PRO A 439 44.27 11.92 -14.40
CA PRO A 439 45.22 12.90 -13.88
C PRO A 439 44.66 14.34 -13.87
N GLU A 440 43.82 14.69 -14.84
CA GLU A 440 43.14 15.99 -14.91
C GLU A 440 42.18 16.24 -13.74
N LEU A 441 41.47 15.21 -13.26
CA LEU A 441 40.58 15.34 -12.11
C LEU A 441 41.39 15.46 -10.81
N VAL A 442 42.45 14.67 -10.67
CA VAL A 442 43.38 14.78 -9.54
C VAL A 442 43.97 16.20 -9.47
N LYS A 443 44.46 16.73 -10.60
CA LYS A 443 44.99 18.09 -10.67
C LYS A 443 43.95 19.14 -10.29
N LYS A 444 42.72 19.00 -10.78
CA LYS A 444 41.62 19.91 -10.42
C LYS A 444 41.31 19.88 -8.92
N ILE A 445 41.22 18.69 -8.32
CA ILE A 445 40.94 18.54 -6.88
C ILE A 445 42.08 19.15 -6.04
N ARG A 446 43.34 18.94 -6.44
CA ARG A 446 44.50 19.55 -5.77
C ARG A 446 44.49 21.08 -5.80
N ASN A 447 43.91 21.67 -6.84
CA ASN A 447 43.82 23.12 -7.02
C ASN A 447 42.58 23.74 -6.37
N ILE A 448 41.74 22.96 -5.69
CA ILE A 448 40.59 23.50 -4.95
C ILE A 448 41.12 24.18 -3.69
N ASP A 449 40.71 25.42 -3.48
CA ASP A 449 41.00 26.18 -2.26
C ASP A 449 40.21 25.61 -1.08
N VAL A 450 40.92 25.14 -0.06
CA VAL A 450 40.36 24.53 1.15
C VAL A 450 40.67 25.38 2.38
N LEU A 451 39.86 25.25 3.42
CA LEU A 451 40.01 26.03 4.64
C LEU A 451 41.23 25.56 5.45
N CYS A 452 42.12 26.49 5.75
CA CYS A 452 43.22 26.29 6.67
C CYS A 452 42.85 26.81 8.07
N GLU A 453 43.58 26.34 9.08
CA GLU A 453 43.55 26.93 10.42
C GLU A 453 43.79 28.44 10.32
N LYS A 454 43.12 29.23 11.17
CA LYS A 454 43.07 30.71 11.12
C LYS A 454 42.29 31.30 9.94
N GLY A 455 41.52 30.48 9.21
CA GLY A 455 40.47 30.93 8.30
C GLY A 455 40.91 31.33 6.89
N SER A 456 42.19 31.20 6.57
CA SER A 456 42.67 31.43 5.20
C SER A 456 42.30 30.25 4.29
N ARG A 457 42.32 30.48 2.97
CA ARG A 457 42.10 29.41 1.98
C ARG A 457 43.35 29.21 1.14
N ARG A 458 43.72 27.95 0.93
CA ARG A 458 44.88 27.56 0.11
C ARG A 458 44.53 26.35 -0.77
N PRO A 459 45.18 26.18 -1.94
CA PRO A 459 45.00 24.99 -2.75
C PRO A 459 45.30 23.74 -1.93
N LEU A 460 44.43 22.72 -2.01
CA LEU A 460 44.56 21.47 -1.25
C LEU A 460 45.98 20.87 -1.36
N GLY A 461 46.56 20.90 -2.57
CA GLY A 461 47.91 20.39 -2.84
C GLY A 461 49.04 21.08 -2.07
N ASP A 462 48.81 22.29 -1.58
CA ASP A 462 49.78 23.13 -0.86
C ASP A 462 49.49 23.18 0.66
N THR A 463 48.57 22.33 1.14
CA THR A 463 48.20 22.24 2.56
C THR A 463 48.89 21.10 3.28
N TYR A 464 49.04 21.25 4.60
CA TYR A 464 49.65 20.27 5.49
C TYR A 464 48.63 19.71 6.48
N ILE A 465 48.61 18.39 6.65
CA ILE A 465 47.82 17.78 7.73
C ILE A 465 48.47 18.15 9.07
N PRO A 466 47.68 18.69 10.03
CA PRO A 466 48.17 19.01 11.36
C PRO A 466 48.61 17.73 12.08
N ASN A 467 49.92 17.54 12.19
CA ASN A 467 50.53 16.41 12.92
C ASN A 467 51.38 16.99 14.06
N PRO A 468 51.31 16.43 15.30
CA PRO A 468 52.07 16.92 16.44
C PRO A 468 53.57 17.13 16.16
N VAL A 469 54.22 16.17 15.49
CA VAL A 469 55.65 16.23 15.16
C VAL A 469 55.96 17.39 14.22
N ARG A 470 55.10 17.61 13.22
CA ARG A 470 55.28 18.71 12.25
C ARG A 470 54.99 20.06 12.88
N ARG A 471 54.00 20.15 13.76
CA ARG A 471 53.70 21.36 14.53
C ARG A 471 54.89 21.79 15.37
N VAL A 472 55.55 20.85 16.06
CA VAL A 472 56.79 21.13 16.83
C VAL A 472 57.93 21.61 15.95
N THR A 473 58.01 21.17 14.69
CA THR A 473 59.04 21.66 13.76
C THR A 473 58.72 23.08 13.29
N VAL A 474 57.46 23.37 12.96
CA VAL A 474 57.02 24.70 12.51
C VAL A 474 57.12 25.73 13.63
N SER A 475 56.76 25.38 14.87
CA SER A 475 56.78 26.28 16.02
C SER A 475 58.19 26.74 16.44
N LYS A 476 59.25 26.10 15.94
CA LYS A 476 60.64 26.56 16.11
C LYS A 476 60.95 27.81 15.29
N PHE A 477 60.19 28.07 14.24
CA PHE A 477 60.45 29.14 13.28
C PHE A 477 59.29 30.15 13.23
N LEU A 478 58.05 29.65 13.21
CA LEU A 478 56.84 30.46 13.18
C LEU A 478 56.20 30.56 14.58
N LYS A 479 55.83 31.77 14.99
CA LYS A 479 55.07 32.02 16.23
C LYS A 479 53.63 31.50 16.09
N ASP A 480 52.98 31.24 17.22
CA ASP A 480 51.59 30.74 17.24
C ASP A 480 50.58 31.65 16.53
N GLU A 481 50.87 32.95 16.37
CA GLU A 481 50.03 33.90 15.64
C GLU A 481 50.33 33.95 14.13
N GLU A 482 51.53 33.54 13.70
CA GLU A 482 51.95 33.57 12.30
C GLU A 482 51.30 32.42 11.49
N PHE A 483 50.92 32.68 10.24
CA PHE A 483 50.16 31.74 9.43
C PHE A 483 51.04 30.63 8.84
N PHE A 484 50.55 29.39 8.91
CA PHE A 484 51.06 28.25 8.14
C PHE A 484 49.84 27.47 7.61
N PRO A 485 49.90 26.86 6.41
CA PRO A 485 48.74 26.23 5.75
C PRO A 485 48.37 24.86 6.34
N TRP A 486 48.11 24.84 7.65
CA TRP A 486 47.52 23.70 8.34
C TRP A 486 46.09 23.50 7.87
N LEU A 487 45.79 22.32 7.36
CA LEU A 487 44.45 21.97 6.92
C LEU A 487 43.49 21.95 8.12
N GLN A 488 42.35 22.66 8.02
CA GLN A 488 41.34 22.61 9.07
C GLN A 488 40.58 21.28 9.01
N LEU A 489 40.56 20.56 10.13
CA LEU A 489 39.86 19.28 10.30
C LEU A 489 38.83 19.40 11.43
N ASP A 490 37.67 18.74 11.28
CA ASP A 490 36.60 18.75 12.28
C ASP A 490 37.00 18.03 13.59
N GLN A 491 37.95 17.10 13.51
CA GLN A 491 38.52 16.41 14.67
C GLN A 491 40.05 16.56 14.69
N PRO A 492 40.64 16.92 15.85
CA PRO A 492 42.10 16.94 15.97
C PRO A 492 42.64 15.51 15.81
N MET A 493 43.72 15.39 15.03
CA MET A 493 44.40 14.11 14.84
C MET A 493 45.17 13.75 16.11
N ASP A 494 44.67 12.77 16.88
CA ASP A 494 45.39 12.22 18.02
C ASP A 494 46.69 11.50 17.59
N GLU A 495 47.65 11.41 18.51
CA GLU A 495 48.99 10.89 18.30
C GLU A 495 49.02 9.51 17.62
N GLY A 496 49.20 9.52 16.30
CA GLY A 496 49.89 8.45 15.59
C GLY A 496 49.03 7.40 14.90
N SER A 497 48.07 7.79 14.04
CA SER A 497 47.91 7.19 12.69
C SER A 497 46.81 7.92 11.93
N LEU A 498 47.09 8.31 10.68
CA LEU A 498 46.00 8.61 9.74
C LEU A 498 45.12 7.37 9.61
N THR A 499 43.80 7.51 9.53
CA THR A 499 42.96 6.36 9.18
C THR A 499 43.42 5.80 7.82
N GLN A 500 43.18 4.52 7.57
CA GLN A 500 43.58 3.91 6.29
C GLN A 500 43.00 4.67 5.07
N GLN A 501 41.79 5.19 5.23
CA GLN A 501 41.11 6.03 4.24
C GLN A 501 41.83 7.36 3.99
N TRP A 502 42.21 8.07 5.06
CA TRP A 502 42.98 9.32 4.96
C TRP A 502 44.38 9.10 4.38
N THR A 503 45.03 7.99 4.72
CA THR A 503 46.32 7.60 4.13
C THR A 503 46.20 7.33 2.64
N ALA A 504 45.14 6.62 2.21
CA ALA A 504 44.88 6.37 0.80
C ALA A 504 44.56 7.66 0.02
N LEU A 505 43.73 8.54 0.60
CA LEU A 505 43.33 9.83 0.03
C LEU A 505 44.55 10.76 -0.17
N THR A 506 45.34 10.97 0.89
CA THR A 506 46.51 11.86 0.87
C THR A 506 47.60 11.38 -0.09
N LYS A 507 47.82 10.06 -0.16
CA LYS A 507 48.75 9.46 -1.11
C LYS A 507 48.26 9.58 -2.56
N ALA A 508 46.96 9.39 -2.79
CA ALA A 508 46.40 9.40 -4.14
C ALA A 508 46.31 10.81 -4.74
N LEU A 509 46.01 11.81 -3.92
CA LEU A 509 45.92 13.22 -4.33
C LEU A 509 47.23 14.00 -4.09
N ASP A 510 48.24 13.37 -3.47
CA ASP A 510 49.55 13.97 -3.21
C ASP A 510 49.45 15.32 -2.46
N PHE A 511 48.85 15.28 -1.25
CA PHE A 511 48.69 16.45 -0.37
C PHE A 511 48.83 16.10 1.11
N GLY A 512 48.93 17.12 1.97
CA GLY A 512 48.93 16.94 3.42
C GLY A 512 50.25 16.43 3.99
N HIS A 513 51.30 16.32 3.17
CA HIS A 513 52.63 15.88 3.55
C HIS A 513 53.70 16.61 2.72
N PRO A 514 54.90 16.82 3.28
CA PRO A 514 55.98 17.45 2.54
C PRO A 514 56.49 16.52 1.43
N LYS A 515 56.77 17.09 0.25
CA LYS A 515 57.39 16.37 -0.89
C LYS A 515 58.79 15.84 -0.53
N SER A 516 59.53 16.64 0.24
CA SER A 516 60.80 16.29 0.86
C SER A 516 61.00 17.15 2.10
N GLN A 517 61.95 16.78 2.96
CA GLN A 517 62.25 17.59 4.13
C GLN A 517 62.78 18.99 3.77
N THR A 518 63.48 19.10 2.64
CA THR A 518 63.92 20.40 2.10
C THR A 518 62.75 21.24 1.61
N HIS A 519 61.77 20.66 0.91
CA HIS A 519 60.56 21.38 0.52
C HIS A 519 59.79 21.88 1.74
N PHE A 520 59.73 21.09 2.81
CA PHE A 520 59.08 21.51 4.04
C PHE A 520 59.74 22.76 4.64
N TYR A 521 61.07 22.79 4.73
CA TYR A 521 61.79 23.97 5.23
C TYR A 521 61.69 25.18 4.29
N LEU A 522 61.62 24.96 2.98
CA LEU A 522 61.41 26.03 1.99
C LEU A 522 60.00 26.63 2.12
N ASP A 523 58.97 25.81 2.32
CA ASP A 523 57.61 26.31 2.55
C ASP A 523 57.56 27.10 3.87
N ILE A 524 58.20 26.60 4.95
CA ILE A 524 58.32 27.37 6.20
C ILE A 524 59.03 28.71 5.96
N LEU A 525 60.05 28.74 5.11
CA LEU A 525 60.77 29.97 4.77
C LEU A 525 59.88 30.95 4.01
N ASP A 526 59.05 30.50 3.06
CA ASP A 526 58.08 31.36 2.34
C ASP A 526 57.10 32.04 3.31
N TYR A 527 56.57 31.29 4.28
CA TYR A 527 55.64 31.83 5.27
C TYR A 527 56.33 32.70 6.32
N LEU A 528 57.57 32.36 6.70
CA LEU A 528 58.39 33.16 7.61
C LEU A 528 58.78 34.50 6.97
N ASP A 529 59.17 34.50 5.70
CA ASP A 529 59.48 35.73 4.95
C ASP A 529 58.27 36.65 4.89
N SER A 530 57.08 36.09 4.60
CA SER A 530 55.82 36.84 4.61
C SER A 530 55.50 37.42 6.00
N ALA A 531 55.71 36.66 7.08
CA ALA A 531 55.45 37.12 8.44
C ALA A 531 56.44 38.22 8.90
N LEU A 532 57.69 38.16 8.46
CA LEU A 532 58.74 39.13 8.81
C LEU A 532 58.61 40.44 8.02
N GLN A 533 57.79 40.50 6.96
CA GLN A 533 57.45 41.76 6.28
C GLN A 533 56.46 42.62 7.11
N ASP A 534 55.70 42.00 8.01
CA ASP A 534 54.65 42.65 8.82
C ASP A 534 55.13 43.10 10.23
N GLU A 535 56.23 42.55 10.75
CA GLU A 535 56.81 42.89 12.07
C GLU A 535 58.29 43.28 12.00
N ALA A 536 58.82 43.95 13.04
CA ALA A 536 60.26 44.18 13.15
C ALA A 536 61.02 42.84 13.13
N PRO A 537 61.97 42.63 12.20
CA PRO A 537 62.42 41.28 11.86
C PRO A 537 63.27 40.68 12.97
N ASP A 538 62.78 39.59 13.56
CA ASP A 538 63.61 38.67 14.34
C ASP A 538 64.40 37.79 13.38
N VAL A 539 65.51 38.36 12.88
CA VAL A 539 66.40 37.78 11.86
C VAL A 539 67.01 36.45 12.33
N SER A 540 67.02 36.17 13.63
CA SER A 540 67.59 34.94 14.20
C SER A 540 66.86 33.69 13.72
N ARG A 541 65.52 33.74 13.62
CA ARG A 541 64.67 32.63 13.17
C ARG A 541 64.93 32.26 11.71
N MET A 542 65.14 33.27 10.87
CA MET A 542 65.48 33.09 9.46
C MET A 542 66.87 32.47 9.30
N PHE A 543 67.85 32.92 10.08
CA PHE A 543 69.19 32.34 10.08
C PHE A 543 69.18 30.87 10.50
N ASP A 544 68.46 30.53 11.58
CA ASP A 544 68.33 29.14 12.05
C ASP A 544 67.70 28.23 11.00
N LEU A 545 66.72 28.73 10.25
CA LEU A 545 66.08 27.99 9.15
C LEU A 545 67.05 27.78 7.97
N TYR A 546 67.84 28.80 7.61
CA TYR A 546 68.89 28.66 6.59
C TYR A 546 69.95 27.63 6.99
N VAL A 547 70.37 27.61 8.26
CA VAL A 547 71.30 26.59 8.78
C VAL A 547 70.71 25.19 8.63
N LYS A 548 69.42 25.00 8.91
CA LYS A 548 68.72 23.72 8.71
C LYS A 548 68.66 23.31 7.24
N ILE A 549 68.30 24.23 6.34
CA ILE A 549 68.30 23.98 4.89
C ILE A 549 69.70 23.61 4.41
N GLN A 550 70.74 24.31 4.86
CA GLN A 550 72.13 24.03 4.49
C GLN A 550 72.57 22.64 4.96
N MET A 551 72.22 22.25 6.20
CA MET A 551 72.50 20.90 6.71
C MET A 551 71.80 19.82 5.89
N GLU A 552 70.55 20.03 5.49
CA GLU A 552 69.83 19.10 4.60
C GLU A 552 70.48 19.01 3.21
N CYS A 553 70.94 20.13 2.64
CA CYS A 553 71.66 20.14 1.36
C CYS A 553 73.01 19.39 1.43
N HIS A 554 73.70 19.44 2.57
CA HIS A 554 74.92 18.65 2.78
C HIS A 554 74.63 17.16 3.00
N ALA A 555 73.50 16.83 3.62
CA ALA A 555 73.10 15.45 3.91
C ALA A 555 72.47 14.74 2.70
N ASN A 556 71.80 15.47 1.81
CA ASN A 556 71.05 14.91 0.68
C ASN A 556 71.30 15.69 -0.62
N PRO A 557 71.97 15.12 -1.63
CA PRO A 557 72.24 15.79 -2.91
C PRO A 557 70.99 16.31 -3.63
N SER A 558 69.86 15.61 -3.52
CA SER A 558 68.57 16.01 -4.14
C SER A 558 67.95 17.26 -3.49
N ALA A 559 68.35 17.60 -2.27
CA ALA A 559 67.93 18.82 -1.60
C ALA A 559 68.51 20.07 -2.28
N ALA A 560 69.74 20.00 -2.80
CA ALA A 560 70.35 21.12 -3.52
C ALA A 560 69.60 21.46 -4.81
N ASP A 561 69.08 20.44 -5.51
CA ASP A 561 68.27 20.65 -6.72
C ASP A 561 66.89 21.25 -6.40
N ALA A 562 66.26 20.84 -5.29
CA ALA A 562 65.01 21.43 -4.80
C ALA A 562 65.17 22.93 -4.47
N VAL A 563 66.28 23.32 -3.82
CA VAL A 563 66.59 24.72 -3.52
C VAL A 563 66.85 25.53 -4.79
N ARG A 564 67.62 25.00 -5.76
CA ARG A 564 67.85 25.67 -7.06
C ARG A 564 66.54 25.88 -7.82
N TYR A 565 65.65 24.90 -7.81
CA TYR A 565 64.34 25.00 -8.44
C TYR A 565 63.48 26.09 -7.79
N ALA A 566 63.41 26.11 -6.46
CA ALA A 566 62.66 27.12 -5.71
C ALA A 566 63.18 28.56 -5.96
N LEU A 567 64.49 28.74 -6.02
CA LEU A 567 65.12 30.02 -6.34
C LEU A 567 64.83 30.47 -7.78
N ALA A 568 64.84 29.55 -8.74
CA ALA A 568 64.50 29.82 -10.14
C ALA A 568 63.01 30.19 -10.33
N THR A 569 62.12 29.65 -9.51
CA THR A 569 60.70 30.04 -9.51
C THR A 569 60.47 31.40 -8.85
N ARG A 570 61.17 31.74 -7.77
CA ARG A 570 61.09 33.07 -7.13
C ARG A 570 61.60 34.19 -8.04
N THR A 571 62.72 33.99 -8.73
CA THR A 571 63.30 35.00 -9.66
C THR A 571 62.44 35.26 -10.91
N ASN A 572 61.53 34.35 -11.26
CA ASN A 572 60.56 34.57 -12.34
C ASN A 572 59.29 35.32 -11.88
N HIS A 573 58.95 35.28 -10.59
CA HIS A 573 57.84 36.06 -10.04
C HIS A 573 58.18 37.53 -9.80
N GLU A 574 59.46 37.87 -9.56
CA GLU A 574 59.92 39.27 -9.44
C GLU A 574 60.06 40.00 -10.79
N LYS A 575 59.80 39.34 -11.92
CA LYS A 575 59.90 39.91 -13.28
C LYS A 575 58.56 40.24 -13.94
N TYR A 576 57.44 40.16 -13.23
CA TYR A 576 56.11 40.52 -13.74
C TYR A 576 55.40 41.55 -12.87
#